data_AF-A0AAV1AAV3-F1
#
_entry.id   AF-A0AAV1AAV3-F1
#
_cell.length_a   1.000
_cell.length_b   1.000
_cell.length_c   1.000
_cell.angle_alpha   90.00
_cell.angle_beta   90.00
_cell.angle_gamma   90.00
#
_symmetry.space_group_name_H-M   'P 1'
#
loop_
_entity.id
_entity.type
_entity.pdbx_description
1 polymer ?
#
loop_
_entity_poly.entity_id
_entity_poly.type
_entity_poly.pdbx_seq_one_letter_code
_entity_poly.pdbx_strand_id
1 'polypeptide(L)'
;MNQSQLKQLPPSHYQPMLKESINRFLAEYRKGATNFSDFTSIFSRTLLTTPDPPIPVVWFYTALEFHKYRLGVGKECSGASVDTVKSLFQLLVSCCDGCVSMKRIGVLAPLVFQLWRLGVFEKEVKSEFEGLVEGVVSYCSIYCLKSQVEVQGGDGGVVLEEGFVDLLPVWMIGCEGGFGVGDGLKEFFPFVSDQIRKGIEMGCQVGYLAGVVMFEALLLKMCLIFDAGITRGEKEKKLQASAAQIMTGFRNFYFLDTLFRMMLEPVLPVISLLGSENEVL
;
A
#
# COMPACT_ATOMS: atom_id res chain seq x y z
N MET A 1 -17.06 9.95 34.99
CA MET A 1 -17.87 9.63 33.81
C MET A 1 -18.12 10.92 33.04
N ASN A 2 -17.56 11.05 31.84
CA ASN A 2 -18.03 12.01 30.85
C ASN A 2 -17.70 11.44 29.46
N GLN A 3 -18.77 11.08 28.75
CA GLN A 3 -18.75 10.68 27.35
C GLN A 3 -18.36 11.89 26.51
N SER A 4 -17.12 11.91 26.02
CA SER A 4 -16.68 12.89 25.03
C SER A 4 -17.32 12.55 23.69
N GLN A 5 -18.13 13.49 23.21
CA GLN A 5 -18.76 13.49 21.90
C GLN A 5 -17.71 13.23 20.80
N LEU A 6 -17.79 12.05 20.18
CA LEU A 6 -17.29 11.83 18.83
C LEU A 6 -18.07 12.78 17.91
N LYS A 7 -17.46 13.91 17.54
CA LYS A 7 -17.92 14.72 16.41
C LYS A 7 -17.86 13.81 15.18
N GLN A 8 -18.99 13.24 14.80
CA GLN A 8 -19.17 12.64 13.48
C GLN A 8 -18.97 13.78 12.46
N LEU A 9 -17.86 13.73 11.74
CA LEU A 9 -17.63 14.55 10.57
C LEU A 9 -18.73 14.20 9.55
N PRO A 10 -19.36 15.18 8.87
CA PRO A 10 -20.37 14.87 7.86
C PRO A 10 -19.79 13.86 6.84
N PRO A 11 -20.59 12.89 6.35
CA PRO A 11 -20.12 11.95 5.35
C PRO A 11 -19.56 12.73 4.17
N SER A 12 -18.31 12.44 3.84
CA SER A 12 -17.58 13.14 2.78
C SER A 12 -18.41 13.12 1.49
N HIS A 13 -18.70 14.28 0.90
CA HIS A 13 -19.51 14.42 -0.33
C HIS A 13 -19.02 13.51 -1.49
N TYR A 14 -17.76 13.08 -1.42
CA TYR A 14 -17.13 12.20 -2.40
C TYR A 14 -17.54 10.73 -2.27
N GLN A 15 -18.01 10.27 -1.11
CA GLN A 15 -18.31 8.86 -0.88
C GLN A 15 -19.36 8.24 -1.81
N PRO A 16 -20.57 8.82 -1.97
CA PRO A 16 -21.57 8.24 -2.87
C PRO A 16 -21.08 8.25 -4.33
N MET A 17 -20.38 9.32 -4.73
CA MET A 17 -19.79 9.43 -6.07
C MET A 17 -18.69 8.38 -6.29
N LEU A 18 -17.83 8.17 -5.29
CA LEU A 18 -16.74 7.20 -5.34
C LEU A 18 -17.29 5.78 -5.42
N LYS A 19 -18.25 5.42 -4.56
CA LYS A 19 -18.88 4.09 -4.56
C LYS A 19 -19.54 3.77 -5.89
N GLU A 20 -20.30 4.71 -6.45
CA GLU A 20 -20.89 4.55 -7.78
C GLU A 20 -19.81 4.41 -8.87
N SER A 21 -18.74 5.20 -8.80
CA SER A 21 -17.65 5.13 -9.76
C SER A 21 -16.90 3.80 -9.71
N ILE A 22 -16.66 3.25 -8.51
CA ILE A 22 -16.08 1.92 -8.30
C ILE A 22 -16.94 0.86 -8.98
N ASN A 23 -18.25 0.85 -8.66
CA ASN A 23 -19.17 -0.15 -9.20
C ASN A 23 -19.25 -0.09 -10.73
N ARG A 24 -19.34 1.12 -11.29
CA ARG A 24 -19.37 1.33 -12.74
C ARG A 24 -18.07 0.92 -13.41
N PHE A 25 -16.92 1.30 -12.85
CA PHE A 25 -15.61 0.90 -13.36
C PHE A 25 -15.49 -0.63 -13.41
N LEU A 26 -15.80 -1.33 -12.31
CA LEU A 26 -15.72 -2.79 -12.25
C LEU A 26 -16.67 -3.46 -13.24
N ALA A 27 -17.89 -2.92 -13.40
CA ALA A 27 -18.87 -3.45 -14.35
C ALA A 27 -18.46 -3.22 -15.81
N GLU A 28 -17.93 -2.05 -16.15
CA GLU A 28 -17.46 -1.69 -17.49
C GLU A 28 -16.19 -2.46 -17.86
N TYR A 29 -15.23 -2.58 -16.93
CA TYR A 29 -14.00 -3.37 -17.14
C TYR A 29 -14.30 -4.84 -17.43
N ARG A 30 -15.22 -5.46 -16.67
CA ARG A 30 -15.67 -6.85 -16.93
C ARG A 30 -16.36 -7.03 -18.28
N LYS A 31 -16.94 -5.97 -18.85
CA LYS A 31 -17.51 -5.96 -20.20
C LYS A 31 -16.45 -5.73 -21.29
N GLY A 32 -15.17 -5.61 -20.93
CA GLY A 32 -14.07 -5.36 -21.86
C GLY A 32 -13.90 -3.88 -22.23
N ALA A 33 -14.45 -2.94 -21.46
CA ALA A 33 -14.19 -1.52 -21.69
C ALA A 33 -12.72 -1.21 -21.39
N THR A 34 -12.09 -0.43 -22.29
CA THR A 34 -10.69 -0.03 -22.17
C THR A 34 -10.51 1.48 -21.98
N ASN A 35 -11.58 2.26 -22.19
CA ASN A 35 -11.55 3.70 -22.02
C ASN A 35 -12.32 4.13 -20.76
N PHE A 36 -11.59 4.71 -19.81
CA PHE A 36 -12.10 5.24 -18.55
C PHE A 36 -11.80 6.74 -18.39
N SER A 37 -11.59 7.47 -19.50
CA SER A 37 -11.22 8.89 -19.52
C SER A 37 -12.17 9.77 -18.71
N ASP A 38 -13.45 9.44 -18.71
CA ASP A 38 -14.48 10.20 -17.99
C ASP A 38 -14.24 10.15 -16.48
N PHE A 39 -13.95 8.96 -15.94
CA PHE A 39 -13.56 8.81 -14.54
C PHE A 39 -12.25 9.55 -14.26
N THR A 40 -11.22 9.33 -15.09
CA THR A 40 -9.91 9.99 -14.93
C THR A 40 -10.07 11.51 -14.84
N SER A 41 -10.86 12.12 -15.74
CA SER A 41 -11.05 13.57 -15.78
C SER A 41 -11.73 14.10 -14.52
N ILE A 42 -12.80 13.42 -14.06
CA ILE A 42 -13.53 13.80 -12.85
C ILE A 42 -12.59 13.77 -11.64
N PHE A 43 -11.90 12.65 -11.43
CA PHE A 43 -11.08 12.45 -10.25
C PHE A 43 -9.78 13.27 -10.28
N SER A 44 -9.19 13.49 -11.47
CA SER A 44 -8.07 14.43 -11.64
C SER A 44 -8.44 15.84 -11.19
N ARG A 45 -9.60 16.35 -11.64
CA ARG A 45 -10.10 17.67 -11.22
C ARG A 45 -10.37 17.72 -9.72
N THR A 46 -10.92 16.67 -9.14
CA THR A 46 -11.15 16.57 -7.70
C THR A 46 -9.85 16.66 -6.92
N LEU A 47 -8.79 15.95 -7.35
CA LEU A 47 -7.48 16.02 -6.70
C LEU A 47 -6.85 17.42 -6.81
N LEU A 48 -6.94 18.07 -7.98
CA LEU A 48 -6.39 19.42 -8.18
C LEU A 48 -7.11 20.50 -7.34
N THR A 49 -8.38 20.29 -7.03
CA THR A 49 -9.21 21.25 -6.28
C THR A 49 -9.26 20.98 -4.77
N THR A 50 -8.65 19.89 -4.31
CA THR A 50 -8.67 19.47 -2.90
C THR A 50 -7.25 19.48 -2.33
N PRO A 51 -6.87 20.44 -1.46
CA PRO A 51 -5.52 20.55 -0.92
C PRO A 51 -5.01 19.33 -0.13
N ASP A 52 -5.93 18.54 0.44
CA ASP A 52 -5.62 17.31 1.17
C ASP A 52 -6.62 16.19 0.79
N PRO A 53 -6.49 15.56 -0.40
CA PRO A 53 -7.52 14.68 -0.95
C PRO A 53 -7.65 13.37 -0.16
N PRO A 54 -8.85 12.84 0.11
CA PRO A 54 -9.02 11.57 0.84
C PRO A 54 -8.24 10.42 0.19
N ILE A 55 -7.64 9.52 0.99
CA ILE A 55 -6.91 8.34 0.48
C ILE A 55 -7.74 7.53 -0.53
N PRO A 56 -9.04 7.25 -0.29
CA PRO A 56 -9.85 6.49 -1.26
C PRO A 56 -9.94 7.16 -2.64
N VAL A 57 -9.97 8.49 -2.68
CA VAL A 57 -10.02 9.28 -3.93
C VAL A 57 -8.68 9.21 -4.66
N VAL A 58 -7.57 9.32 -3.93
CA VAL A 58 -6.21 9.15 -4.48
C VAL A 58 -6.06 7.75 -5.07
N TRP A 59 -6.42 6.71 -4.31
CA TRP A 59 -6.32 5.32 -4.76
C TRP A 59 -7.16 5.02 -6.00
N PHE A 60 -8.39 5.53 -6.07
CA PHE A 60 -9.21 5.31 -7.25
C PHE A 60 -8.61 5.97 -8.49
N TYR A 61 -8.20 7.24 -8.37
CA TYR A 61 -7.55 7.96 -9.48
C TYR A 61 -6.28 7.26 -9.97
N THR A 62 -5.39 6.87 -9.05
CA THR A 62 -4.13 6.21 -9.43
C THR A 62 -4.37 4.81 -9.98
N ALA A 63 -5.42 4.10 -9.55
CA ALA A 63 -5.82 2.84 -10.17
C ALA A 63 -6.26 3.02 -11.63
N LEU A 64 -7.02 4.08 -11.94
CA LEU A 64 -7.45 4.38 -13.31
C LEU A 64 -6.26 4.60 -14.25
N GLU A 65 -5.30 5.43 -13.83
CA GLU A 65 -4.09 5.69 -14.62
C GLU A 65 -3.20 4.44 -14.73
N PHE A 66 -3.10 3.65 -13.67
CA PHE A 66 -2.36 2.38 -13.68
C PHE A 66 -2.95 1.39 -14.69
N HIS A 67 -4.28 1.20 -14.67
CA HIS A 67 -4.97 0.31 -15.61
C HIS A 67 -4.91 0.82 -17.05
N LYS A 68 -5.02 2.14 -17.26
CA LYS A 68 -4.86 2.76 -18.57
C LYS A 68 -3.47 2.49 -19.15
N TYR A 69 -2.41 2.62 -18.35
CA TYR A 69 -1.05 2.28 -18.78
C TYR A 69 -0.94 0.79 -19.10
N ARG A 70 -1.46 -0.09 -18.23
CA ARG A 70 -1.43 -1.54 -18.41
C ARG A 70 -2.13 -1.99 -19.70
N LEU A 71 -3.32 -1.43 -19.98
CA LEU A 71 -4.08 -1.72 -21.20
C LEU A 71 -3.40 -1.15 -22.45
N GLY A 72 -2.80 0.05 -22.36
CA GLY A 72 -2.14 0.70 -23.49
C GLY A 72 -0.86 0.00 -23.98
N VAL A 73 -0.19 -0.77 -23.12
CA VAL A 73 1.03 -1.52 -23.47
C VAL A 73 0.71 -2.83 -24.22
N GLY A 74 -0.56 -3.19 -24.41
CA GLY A 74 -0.96 -4.39 -25.17
C GLY A 74 -0.54 -5.72 -24.51
N LYS A 75 -0.07 -5.68 -23.27
CA LYS A 75 0.21 -6.84 -22.43
C LYS A 75 -1.08 -7.28 -21.73
N GLU A 76 -1.99 -7.87 -22.49
CA GLU A 76 -3.26 -8.39 -21.94
C GLU A 76 -3.06 -9.56 -20.96
N CYS A 77 -1.85 -10.15 -20.86
CA CYS A 77 -1.62 -11.36 -20.06
C CYS A 77 -0.28 -11.45 -19.28
N SER A 78 0.53 -10.40 -19.22
CA SER A 78 1.74 -10.41 -18.36
C SER A 78 1.69 -9.21 -17.44
N GLY A 79 1.94 -9.39 -16.15
CA GLY A 79 1.68 -8.38 -15.14
C GLY A 79 2.52 -7.10 -15.24
N ALA A 80 2.45 -6.30 -14.18
CA ALA A 80 2.82 -4.89 -14.24
C ALA A 80 4.35 -4.77 -14.25
N SER A 81 4.95 -4.24 -15.33
CA SER A 81 6.41 -4.04 -15.37
C SER A 81 6.92 -3.13 -14.25
N VAL A 82 8.19 -3.27 -13.89
CA VAL A 82 8.90 -2.35 -12.95
C VAL A 82 8.67 -0.87 -13.32
N ASP A 83 8.71 -0.51 -14.61
CA ASP A 83 8.44 0.86 -15.08
C ASP A 83 7.03 1.33 -14.74
N THR A 84 6.03 0.46 -14.90
CA THR A 84 4.63 0.76 -14.55
C THR A 84 4.50 1.08 -13.07
N VAL A 85 5.14 0.25 -12.22
CA VAL A 85 5.08 0.37 -10.77
C VAL A 85 5.88 1.60 -10.30
N LYS A 86 6.97 1.95 -10.98
CA LYS A 86 7.72 3.19 -10.75
C LYS A 86 6.88 4.42 -11.11
N SER A 87 6.16 4.40 -12.23
CA SER A 87 5.21 5.46 -12.57
C SER A 87 4.07 5.59 -11.55
N LEU A 88 3.57 4.46 -11.03
CA LEU A 88 2.59 4.46 -9.93
C LEU A 88 3.16 5.13 -8.68
N PHE A 89 4.40 4.82 -8.30
CA PHE A 89 5.05 5.46 -7.16
C PHE A 89 5.11 6.98 -7.34
N GLN A 90 5.59 7.44 -8.49
CA GLN A 90 5.65 8.87 -8.81
C GLN A 90 4.27 9.53 -8.74
N LEU A 91 3.24 8.89 -9.31
CA LEU A 91 1.88 9.41 -9.31
C LEU A 91 1.33 9.55 -7.89
N LEU A 92 1.47 8.52 -7.04
CA LEU A 92 1.02 8.54 -5.65
C LEU A 92 1.71 9.65 -4.85
N VAL A 93 3.02 9.83 -5.04
CA VAL A 93 3.79 10.89 -4.38
C VAL A 93 3.32 12.27 -4.84
N SER A 94 3.12 12.47 -6.13
CA SER A 94 2.64 13.75 -6.68
C SER A 94 1.24 14.12 -6.20
N CYS A 95 0.34 13.13 -6.07
CA CYS A 95 -1.01 13.37 -5.55
C CYS A 95 -1.04 13.81 -4.06
N CYS A 96 0.06 13.61 -3.34
CA CYS A 96 0.13 13.86 -1.90
C CYS A 96 1.21 14.88 -1.49
N ASP A 97 1.65 15.74 -2.42
CA ASP A 97 2.76 16.67 -2.16
C ASP A 97 2.44 17.78 -1.13
N GLY A 98 1.17 17.94 -0.74
CA GLY A 98 0.73 18.82 0.35
C GLY A 98 0.28 18.10 1.63
N CYS A 99 0.22 16.76 1.62
CA CYS A 99 -0.39 15.98 2.69
C CYS A 99 0.50 15.83 3.93
N VAL A 100 -0.11 15.53 5.08
CA VAL A 100 0.59 15.14 6.31
C VAL A 100 1.45 13.88 6.11
N SER A 101 2.55 13.78 6.85
CA SER A 101 3.56 12.73 6.64
C SER A 101 3.00 11.30 6.69
N MET A 102 2.10 10.99 7.64
CA MET A 102 1.51 9.64 7.73
C MET A 102 0.61 9.33 6.54
N LYS A 103 -0.12 10.32 6.01
CA LYS A 103 -0.97 10.13 4.84
C LYS A 103 -0.14 9.82 3.60
N ARG A 104 0.98 10.53 3.42
CA ARG A 104 1.94 10.27 2.33
C ARG A 104 2.50 8.84 2.35
N ILE A 105 2.68 8.26 3.54
CA ILE A 105 3.10 6.87 3.69
C ILE A 105 1.90 5.94 3.42
N GLY A 106 0.76 6.16 4.08
CA GLY A 106 -0.42 5.30 3.97
C GLY A 106 -0.96 5.16 2.53
N VAL A 107 -0.83 6.20 1.70
CA VAL A 107 -1.26 6.14 0.29
C VAL A 107 -0.44 5.15 -0.55
N LEU A 108 0.73 4.70 -0.08
CA LEU A 108 1.59 3.75 -0.80
C LEU A 108 1.13 2.29 -0.70
N ALA A 109 0.05 1.96 0.02
CA ALA A 109 -0.38 0.56 0.12
C ALA A 109 -0.59 -0.15 -1.24
N PRO A 110 -1.23 0.47 -2.26
CA PRO A 110 -1.34 -0.14 -3.58
C PRO A 110 0.01 -0.37 -4.25
N LEU A 111 0.99 0.51 -4.01
CA LEU A 111 2.35 0.36 -4.53
C LEU A 111 3.03 -0.86 -3.91
N VAL A 112 2.94 -1.02 -2.58
CA VAL A 112 3.53 -2.17 -1.88
C VAL A 112 2.88 -3.48 -2.33
N PHE A 113 1.56 -3.49 -2.53
CA PHE A 113 0.84 -4.61 -3.13
C PHE A 113 1.40 -4.97 -4.53
N GLN A 114 1.56 -4.00 -5.43
CA GLN A 114 2.12 -4.28 -6.76
C GLN A 114 3.59 -4.73 -6.70
N LEU A 115 4.39 -4.20 -5.77
CA LEU A 115 5.76 -4.64 -5.57
C LEU A 115 5.84 -6.08 -5.06
N TRP A 116 4.96 -6.47 -4.14
CA TRP A 116 4.85 -7.87 -3.71
C TRP A 116 4.50 -8.78 -4.89
N ARG A 117 3.53 -8.39 -5.72
CA ARG A 117 3.15 -9.19 -6.91
C ARG A 117 4.28 -9.35 -7.90
N LEU A 118 4.98 -8.25 -8.20
CA LEU A 118 6.17 -8.25 -9.04
C LEU A 118 7.25 -9.21 -8.53
N GLY A 119 7.54 -9.17 -7.23
CA GLY A 119 8.55 -10.00 -6.60
C GLY A 119 8.19 -11.49 -6.61
N VAL A 120 6.93 -11.83 -6.35
CA VAL A 120 6.48 -13.23 -6.21
C VAL A 120 6.17 -13.90 -7.54
N PHE A 121 5.44 -13.23 -8.43
CA PHE A 121 4.90 -13.85 -9.64
C PHE A 121 5.75 -13.61 -10.88
N GLU A 122 6.40 -12.44 -10.99
CA GLU A 122 7.01 -12.01 -12.26
C GLU A 122 8.53 -12.22 -12.30
N LYS A 123 9.17 -12.47 -11.14
CA LYS A 123 10.64 -12.73 -11.01
C LYS A 123 11.48 -11.77 -11.86
N GLU A 124 11.08 -10.50 -11.89
CA GLU A 124 11.62 -9.50 -12.82
C GLU A 124 13.03 -9.01 -12.40
N VAL A 125 13.64 -8.14 -13.22
CA VAL A 125 15.04 -7.69 -13.13
C VAL A 125 15.39 -7.22 -11.72
N LYS A 126 16.13 -8.07 -10.98
CA LYS A 126 16.42 -7.91 -9.55
C LYS A 126 16.93 -6.51 -9.17
N SER A 127 17.81 -5.90 -9.97
CA SER A 127 18.46 -4.63 -9.63
C SER A 127 17.49 -3.42 -9.59
N GLU A 128 16.64 -3.26 -10.60
CA GLU A 128 15.72 -2.12 -10.66
C GLU A 128 14.57 -2.26 -9.65
N PHE A 129 14.08 -3.50 -9.48
CA PHE A 129 13.10 -3.84 -8.46
C PHE A 129 13.65 -3.57 -7.04
N GLU A 130 14.86 -4.04 -6.72
CA GLU A 130 15.54 -3.76 -5.45
C GLU A 130 15.70 -2.25 -5.21
N GLY A 131 16.07 -1.50 -6.25
CA GLY A 131 16.19 -0.04 -6.19
C GLY A 131 14.85 0.66 -5.91
N LEU A 132 13.75 0.15 -6.45
CA LEU A 132 12.42 0.69 -6.20
C LEU A 132 11.94 0.40 -4.76
N VAL A 133 12.19 -0.80 -4.25
CA VAL A 133 11.91 -1.14 -2.84
C VAL A 133 12.74 -0.27 -1.89
N GLU A 134 14.02 -0.04 -2.20
CA GLU A 134 14.85 0.89 -1.44
C GLU A 134 14.30 2.33 -1.50
N GLY A 135 13.78 2.76 -2.65
CA GLY A 135 13.11 4.04 -2.81
C GLY A 135 11.90 4.20 -1.89
N VAL A 136 11.07 3.16 -1.76
CA VAL A 136 9.90 3.15 -0.86
C VAL A 136 10.33 3.21 0.60
N VAL A 137 11.33 2.42 0.99
CA VAL A 137 11.88 2.44 2.36
C VAL A 137 12.47 3.81 2.69
N SER A 138 13.27 4.39 1.79
CA SER A 138 13.84 5.72 1.96
C SER A 138 12.76 6.79 2.09
N TYR A 139 11.71 6.73 1.25
CA TYR A 139 10.57 7.62 1.34
C TYR A 139 9.90 7.54 2.71
N CYS A 140 9.59 6.32 3.19
CA CYS A 140 9.00 6.11 4.50
C CYS A 140 9.88 6.71 5.62
N SER A 141 11.20 6.50 5.56
CA SER A 141 12.12 7.06 6.55
C SER A 141 12.14 8.59 6.56
N ILE A 142 12.16 9.24 5.38
CA ILE A 142 12.14 10.71 5.27
C ILE A 142 10.87 11.28 5.91
N TYR A 143 9.70 10.69 5.63
CA TYR A 143 8.44 11.20 6.16
C TYR A 143 8.20 10.81 7.62
N CYS A 144 8.80 9.72 8.09
CA CYS A 144 8.85 9.46 9.52
C CYS A 144 9.63 10.54 10.29
N LEU A 145 10.79 10.95 9.77
CA LEU A 145 11.56 12.04 10.37
C LEU A 145 10.78 13.36 10.36
N LYS A 146 10.11 13.69 9.24
CA LYS A 146 9.27 14.90 9.15
C LYS A 146 8.10 14.86 10.12
N SER A 147 7.48 13.70 10.34
CA SER A 147 6.35 13.56 11.28
C SER A 147 6.71 13.91 12.73
N GLN A 148 7.98 13.83 13.12
CA GLN A 148 8.44 14.23 14.46
C GLN A 148 8.50 15.75 14.64
N VAL A 149 8.59 16.50 13.53
CA VAL A 149 8.70 17.96 13.49
C VAL A 149 7.36 18.62 13.18
N GLU A 150 6.44 17.89 12.55
CA GLU A 150 5.03 18.28 12.45
C GLU A 150 4.50 18.49 13.86
N VAL A 151 4.41 19.76 14.27
CA VAL A 151 3.93 20.17 15.60
C VAL A 151 2.61 19.45 15.85
N GLN A 152 2.45 18.93 17.07
CA GLN A 152 1.32 18.20 17.65
C GLN A 152 0.00 19.00 17.65
N GLY A 153 -0.28 19.79 16.61
CA GLY A 153 -1.53 20.44 16.30
C GLY A 153 -2.52 19.40 15.80
N GLY A 154 -3.02 18.59 16.75
CA GLY A 154 -4.17 17.72 16.58
C GLY A 154 -4.11 16.84 15.33
N ASP A 155 -3.41 15.71 15.42
CA ASP A 155 -3.76 14.48 14.70
C ASP A 155 -5.14 14.02 15.20
N GLY A 156 -6.17 14.84 14.94
CA GLY A 156 -7.56 14.49 15.11
C GLY A 156 -7.81 13.35 14.14
N GLY A 157 -7.54 12.13 14.62
CA GLY A 157 -7.34 10.92 13.84
C GLY A 157 -8.26 10.89 12.64
N VAL A 158 -7.69 11.21 11.48
CA VAL A 158 -8.43 11.10 10.23
C VAL A 158 -8.69 9.62 10.05
N VAL A 159 -9.93 9.22 10.33
CA VAL A 159 -10.39 7.84 10.21
C VAL A 159 -10.73 7.62 8.75
N LEU A 160 -10.14 6.58 8.17
CA LEU A 160 -10.58 6.01 6.91
C LEU A 160 -11.94 5.38 7.15
N GLU A 161 -12.94 5.90 6.46
CA GLU A 161 -14.33 5.46 6.64
C GLU A 161 -14.51 3.98 6.27
N GLU A 162 -15.42 3.32 6.99
CA GLU A 162 -15.89 1.96 6.70
C GLU A 162 -16.38 1.90 5.24
N GLY A 163 -15.72 1.09 4.42
CA GLY A 163 -16.05 0.93 3.00
C GLY A 163 -14.95 1.33 2.00
N PHE A 164 -13.82 1.90 2.44
CA PHE A 164 -12.68 2.09 1.51
C PHE A 164 -12.13 0.77 0.95
N VAL A 165 -12.40 -0.36 1.62
CA VAL A 165 -12.08 -1.70 1.15
C VAL A 165 -12.82 -2.09 -0.15
N ASP A 166 -13.90 -1.38 -0.50
CA ASP A 166 -14.58 -1.52 -1.80
C ASP A 166 -13.64 -1.16 -2.98
N LEU A 167 -12.51 -0.48 -2.72
CA LEU A 167 -11.49 -0.18 -3.72
C LEU A 167 -10.53 -1.33 -4.01
N LEU A 168 -10.39 -2.32 -3.12
CA LEU A 168 -9.43 -3.40 -3.34
C LEU A 168 -9.69 -4.17 -4.64
N PRO A 169 -10.96 -4.52 -4.99
CA PRO A 169 -11.26 -5.15 -6.27
C PRO A 169 -10.83 -4.33 -7.49
N VAL A 170 -10.79 -3.00 -7.40
CA VAL A 170 -10.32 -2.12 -8.48
C VAL A 170 -8.84 -2.37 -8.75
N TRP A 171 -8.03 -2.58 -7.73
CA TRP A 171 -6.59 -2.87 -7.89
C TRP A 171 -6.30 -4.30 -8.33
N MET A 172 -7.18 -5.24 -7.95
CA MET A 172 -7.02 -6.67 -8.23
C MET A 172 -7.63 -7.09 -9.56
N ILE A 173 -8.43 -6.24 -10.21
CA ILE A 173 -9.07 -6.59 -11.48
C ILE A 173 -8.02 -6.86 -12.59
N GLY A 174 -8.26 -7.91 -13.39
CA GLY A 174 -7.37 -8.33 -14.47
C GLY A 174 -6.07 -8.99 -14.00
N CYS A 175 -5.97 -9.35 -12.72
CA CYS A 175 -4.83 -10.10 -12.19
C CYS A 175 -5.12 -11.60 -12.32
N GLU A 176 -4.57 -12.26 -13.36
CA GLU A 176 -4.64 -13.71 -13.47
C GLU A 176 -3.63 -14.35 -12.51
N GLY A 177 -4.13 -15.10 -11.53
CA GLY A 177 -3.32 -15.70 -10.48
C GLY A 177 -4.15 -16.05 -9.24
N GLY A 178 -5.04 -17.04 -9.36
CA GLY A 178 -5.52 -17.82 -8.20
C GLY A 178 -6.18 -17.07 -7.05
N PHE A 179 -6.63 -15.84 -7.23
CA PHE A 179 -7.40 -15.11 -6.24
C PHE A 179 -8.84 -15.60 -6.30
N GLY A 180 -9.18 -16.51 -5.39
CA GLY A 180 -10.51 -17.09 -5.28
C GLY A 180 -11.55 -16.01 -4.95
N VAL A 181 -12.82 -16.40 -4.87
CA VAL A 181 -13.90 -15.57 -4.31
C VAL A 181 -13.71 -15.47 -2.78
N GLY A 182 -12.58 -14.92 -2.34
CA GLY A 182 -12.08 -14.91 -0.97
C GLY A 182 -11.37 -13.61 -0.61
N ASP A 183 -11.14 -13.42 0.69
CA ASP A 183 -10.74 -12.19 1.38
C ASP A 183 -9.72 -11.30 0.62
N GLY A 184 -10.23 -10.28 -0.09
CA GLY A 184 -9.42 -9.33 -0.85
C GLY A 184 -8.44 -8.51 0.01
N LEU A 185 -8.67 -8.40 1.33
CA LEU A 185 -7.71 -7.76 2.23
C LEU A 185 -6.46 -8.62 2.43
N LYS A 186 -6.63 -9.94 2.45
CA LYS A 186 -5.50 -10.87 2.60
C LYS A 186 -4.56 -10.83 1.40
N GLU A 187 -5.13 -10.66 0.22
CA GLU A 187 -4.38 -10.57 -1.04
C GLU A 187 -3.69 -9.20 -1.17
N PHE A 188 -4.37 -8.14 -0.75
CA PHE A 188 -3.85 -6.78 -0.86
C PHE A 188 -2.80 -6.44 0.20
N PHE A 189 -2.94 -6.99 1.41
CA PHE A 189 -1.99 -6.83 2.52
C PHE A 189 -1.40 -8.20 2.91
N PRO A 190 -0.51 -8.78 2.09
CA PRO A 190 -0.06 -10.15 2.22
C PRO A 190 0.78 -10.41 3.48
N PHE A 191 1.42 -9.39 4.04
CA PHE A 191 2.44 -9.55 5.08
C PHE A 191 1.93 -9.37 6.51
N VAL A 192 0.69 -8.90 6.69
CA VAL A 192 0.09 -8.65 8.01
C VAL A 192 -0.89 -9.75 8.43
N SER A 193 -1.17 -9.85 9.73
CA SER A 193 -2.09 -10.84 10.27
C SER A 193 -3.56 -10.50 10.02
N ASP A 194 -4.42 -11.51 10.16
CA ASP A 194 -5.87 -11.32 10.02
C ASP A 194 -6.43 -10.35 11.07
N GLN A 195 -5.79 -10.23 12.24
CA GLN A 195 -6.18 -9.23 13.24
C GLN A 195 -5.96 -7.81 12.73
N ILE A 196 -4.81 -7.56 12.09
CA ILE A 196 -4.51 -6.25 11.50
C ILE A 196 -5.46 -5.95 10.35
N ARG A 197 -5.72 -6.93 9.48
CA ARG A 197 -6.65 -6.79 8.34
C ARG A 197 -8.08 -6.47 8.80
N LYS A 198 -8.57 -7.09 9.87
CA LYS A 198 -9.88 -6.75 10.47
C LYS A 198 -9.93 -5.30 10.96
N GLY A 199 -8.82 -4.80 11.51
CA GLY A 199 -8.70 -3.39 11.90
C GLY A 199 -8.82 -2.44 10.71
N ILE A 200 -8.27 -2.83 9.56
CA ILE A 200 -8.40 -2.09 8.28
C ILE A 200 -9.85 -2.16 7.77
N GLU A 201 -10.47 -3.34 7.82
CA GLU A 201 -11.84 -3.58 7.34
C GLU A 201 -12.89 -2.71 8.05
N MET A 202 -12.76 -2.58 9.38
CA MET A 202 -13.66 -1.77 10.21
C MET A 202 -13.40 -0.25 10.12
N GLY A 203 -12.53 0.19 9.21
CA GLY A 203 -12.05 1.57 9.16
C GLY A 203 -10.94 1.82 10.19
N CYS A 204 -9.88 2.49 9.76
CA CYS A 204 -8.70 2.71 10.59
C CYS A 204 -8.16 4.12 10.46
N GLN A 205 -7.34 4.55 11.43
CA GLN A 205 -6.66 5.83 11.33
C GLN A 205 -5.64 5.80 10.18
N VAL A 206 -5.43 6.93 9.52
CA VAL A 206 -4.38 7.05 8.48
C VAL A 206 -3.01 6.64 8.98
N GLY A 207 -2.69 6.96 10.24
CA GLY A 207 -1.45 6.51 10.88
C GLY A 207 -1.35 5.00 11.00
N TYR A 208 -2.44 4.32 11.34
CA TYR A 208 -2.49 2.85 11.40
C TYR A 208 -2.18 2.22 10.04
N LEU A 209 -2.82 2.71 8.97
CA LEU A 209 -2.53 2.27 7.60
C LEU A 209 -1.06 2.54 7.22
N ALA A 210 -0.50 3.70 7.60
CA ALA A 210 0.91 4.00 7.39
C ALA A 210 1.84 3.02 8.12
N GLY A 211 1.48 2.62 9.35
CA GLY A 211 2.14 1.56 10.12
C GLY A 211 2.20 0.24 9.35
N VAL A 212 1.08 -0.17 8.79
CA VAL A 212 0.96 -1.37 7.94
C VAL A 212 1.86 -1.27 6.72
N VAL A 213 1.78 -0.17 5.95
CA VAL A 213 2.61 0.05 4.76
C VAL A 213 4.11 -0.03 5.08
N MET A 214 4.55 0.60 6.17
CA MET A 214 5.94 0.54 6.61
C MET A 214 6.37 -0.88 6.96
N PHE A 215 5.52 -1.62 7.67
CA PHE A 215 5.81 -3.00 8.04
C PHE A 215 5.89 -3.93 6.82
N GLU A 216 4.97 -3.79 5.86
CA GLU A 216 5.01 -4.56 4.62
C GLU A 216 6.25 -4.22 3.77
N ALA A 217 6.63 -2.94 3.68
CA ALA A 217 7.85 -2.51 2.99
C ALA A 217 9.13 -3.06 3.66
N LEU A 218 9.16 -3.11 5.01
CA LEU A 218 10.24 -3.75 5.77
C LEU A 218 10.36 -5.22 5.38
N LEU A 219 9.25 -5.97 5.44
CA LEU A 219 9.27 -7.40 5.15
C LEU A 219 9.62 -7.71 3.70
N LEU A 220 9.12 -6.91 2.75
CA LEU A 220 9.48 -7.02 1.35
C LEU A 220 10.99 -6.84 1.14
N LYS A 221 11.60 -5.85 1.82
CA LYS A 221 13.05 -5.66 1.80
C LYS A 221 13.81 -6.85 2.39
N MET A 222 13.29 -7.46 3.46
CA MET A 222 13.90 -8.67 4.03
C MET A 222 13.81 -9.86 3.08
N CYS A 223 12.66 -10.07 2.42
CA CYS A 223 12.49 -11.12 1.42
C CYS A 223 13.53 -11.00 0.30
N LEU A 224 13.80 -9.78 -0.19
CA LEU A 224 14.85 -9.52 -1.17
C LEU A 224 16.26 -9.94 -0.69
N ILE A 225 16.57 -9.75 0.59
CA ILE A 225 17.85 -10.19 1.16
C ILE A 225 17.91 -11.72 1.24
N PHE A 226 16.79 -12.37 1.57
CA PHE A 226 16.70 -13.83 1.58
C PHE A 226 16.84 -14.44 0.18
N ASP A 227 16.28 -13.80 -0.84
CA ASP A 227 16.35 -14.22 -2.25
C ASP A 227 17.68 -13.85 -2.93
N ALA A 228 18.56 -13.14 -2.25
CA ALA A 228 19.90 -12.86 -2.74
C ALA A 228 20.72 -14.17 -2.77
N GLY A 229 21.36 -14.45 -3.89
CA GLY A 229 22.22 -15.64 -4.10
C GLY A 229 23.57 -15.54 -3.38
N ILE A 230 23.59 -14.99 -2.16
CA ILE A 230 24.79 -14.77 -1.33
C ILE A 230 24.87 -15.82 -0.21
N THR A 231 26.03 -15.93 0.45
CA THR A 231 26.25 -16.93 1.49
C THR A 231 25.42 -16.63 2.74
N ARG A 232 25.12 -17.66 3.56
CA ARG A 232 24.32 -17.51 4.78
C ARG A 232 24.86 -16.43 5.73
N GLY A 233 26.16 -16.42 6.00
CA GLY A 233 26.77 -15.43 6.89
C GLY A 233 26.69 -14.00 6.34
N GLU A 234 26.74 -13.83 5.03
CA GLU A 234 26.52 -12.54 4.38
C GLU A 234 25.05 -12.11 4.43
N LYS A 235 24.10 -13.05 4.26
CA LYS A 235 22.66 -12.79 4.44
C LYS A 235 22.38 -12.27 5.84
N GLU A 236 22.85 -12.97 6.87
CA GLU A 236 22.64 -12.59 8.27
C GLU A 236 23.19 -11.18 8.55
N LYS A 237 24.42 -10.88 8.10
CA LYS A 237 25.02 -9.55 8.27
C LYS A 237 24.24 -8.46 7.53
N LYS A 238 23.82 -8.72 6.29
CA LYS A 238 23.05 -7.77 5.47
C LYS A 238 21.65 -7.56 6.05
N LEU A 239 21.00 -8.61 6.53
CA LEU A 239 19.71 -8.57 7.19
C LEU A 239 19.77 -7.74 8.47
N GLN A 240 20.75 -8.00 9.34
CA GLN A 240 20.96 -7.23 10.58
C GLN A 240 21.23 -5.74 10.28
N ALA A 241 22.10 -5.45 9.33
CA ALA A 241 22.40 -4.07 8.94
C ALA A 241 21.18 -3.36 8.36
N SER A 242 20.44 -4.01 7.46
CA SER A 242 19.23 -3.44 6.84
C SER A 242 18.12 -3.24 7.88
N ALA A 243 17.92 -4.20 8.78
CA ALA A 243 16.94 -4.09 9.85
C ALA A 243 17.28 -2.92 10.79
N ALA A 244 18.54 -2.83 11.23
CA ALA A 244 18.98 -1.72 12.08
C ALA A 244 18.79 -0.35 11.38
N GLN A 245 19.11 -0.25 10.09
CA GLN A 245 18.92 0.96 9.30
C GLN A 245 17.43 1.33 9.20
N ILE A 246 16.55 0.40 8.84
CA ILE A 246 15.11 0.66 8.67
C ILE A 246 14.46 1.01 10.00
N MET A 247 14.76 0.27 11.07
CA MET A 247 14.26 0.55 12.42
C MET A 247 14.65 1.95 12.88
N THR A 248 15.90 2.35 12.63
CA THR A 248 16.39 3.69 12.95
C THR A 248 15.72 4.76 12.10
N GLY A 249 15.54 4.47 10.81
CA GLY A 249 14.95 5.39 9.84
C GLY A 249 13.45 5.62 10.03
N PHE A 250 12.71 4.59 10.44
CA PHE A 250 11.26 4.69 10.63
C PHE A 250 10.91 5.29 11.97
N ARG A 251 11.50 4.84 13.09
CA ARG A 251 11.31 5.38 14.46
C ARG A 251 9.97 6.12 14.67
N ASN A 252 8.87 5.44 14.35
CA ASN A 252 7.52 5.99 14.31
C ASN A 252 6.58 5.10 15.12
N PHE A 253 5.67 5.71 15.87
CA PHE A 253 4.76 4.99 16.77
C PHE A 253 3.90 3.96 16.03
N TYR A 254 3.30 4.32 14.90
CA TYR A 254 2.40 3.43 14.15
C TYR A 254 3.15 2.22 13.57
N PHE A 255 4.38 2.43 13.09
CA PHE A 255 5.25 1.33 12.66
C PHE A 255 5.60 0.39 13.81
N LEU A 256 6.03 0.93 14.96
CA LEU A 256 6.41 0.13 16.12
C LEU A 256 5.22 -0.65 16.68
N ASP A 257 4.04 -0.04 16.79
CA ASP A 257 2.80 -0.71 17.20
C ASP A 257 2.46 -1.86 16.25
N THR A 258 2.53 -1.64 14.93
CA THR A 258 2.30 -2.69 13.92
C THR A 258 3.32 -3.82 14.05
N LEU A 259 4.61 -3.49 14.17
CA LEU A 259 5.70 -4.45 14.33
C LEU A 259 5.50 -5.32 15.58
N PHE A 260 5.21 -4.71 16.73
CA PHE A 260 5.02 -5.46 17.97
C PHE A 260 3.78 -6.35 17.91
N ARG A 261 2.67 -5.88 17.33
CA ARG A 261 1.49 -6.73 17.11
C ARG A 261 1.84 -7.95 16.28
N MET A 262 2.58 -7.76 15.19
CA MET A 262 3.01 -8.86 14.32
C MET A 262 3.98 -9.81 14.99
N MET A 263 4.86 -9.33 15.88
CA MET A 263 5.77 -10.19 16.65
C MET A 263 5.06 -11.01 17.74
N LEU A 264 3.85 -10.61 18.15
CA LEU A 264 3.03 -11.36 19.10
C LEU A 264 2.19 -12.44 18.41
N GLU A 265 2.12 -12.44 17.08
CA GLU A 265 1.43 -13.47 16.32
C GLU A 265 2.23 -14.78 16.34
N PRO A 266 1.57 -15.94 16.47
CA PRO A 266 2.25 -17.24 16.59
C PRO A 266 2.97 -17.64 15.30
N VAL A 267 2.57 -17.10 14.15
CA VAL A 267 3.08 -17.43 12.82
C VAL A 267 3.12 -16.16 12.00
N LEU A 268 4.29 -15.79 11.49
CA LEU A 268 4.40 -14.67 10.55
C LEU A 268 3.92 -15.10 9.16
N PRO A 269 3.12 -14.29 8.44
CA PRO A 269 2.63 -14.59 7.10
C PRO A 269 3.74 -14.76 6.04
N VAL A 270 4.99 -14.48 6.40
CA VAL A 270 6.18 -14.52 5.52
C VAL A 270 6.75 -15.93 5.36
N ILE A 271 6.35 -16.89 6.21
CA ILE A 271 6.95 -18.24 6.21
C ILE A 271 6.76 -18.94 4.86
N SER A 272 5.65 -18.71 4.15
CA SER A 272 5.44 -19.29 2.81
C SER A 272 6.27 -18.64 1.70
N LEU A 273 6.85 -17.45 1.94
CA LEU A 273 7.71 -16.72 0.99
C LEU A 273 9.19 -17.06 1.18
N LEU A 274 9.57 -17.44 2.39
CA LEU A 274 10.86 -18.01 2.69
C LEU A 274 10.82 -19.47 2.22
N GLY A 275 11.54 -19.82 1.14
CA GLY A 275 11.65 -21.22 0.73
C GLY A 275 12.06 -22.11 1.93
N SER A 276 11.74 -23.40 1.91
CA SER A 276 11.92 -24.33 3.05
C SER A 276 13.32 -24.34 3.70
N GLU A 277 14.34 -23.87 2.99
CA GLU A 277 15.70 -23.69 3.51
C GLU A 277 15.87 -22.51 4.49
N ASN A 278 14.95 -21.53 4.45
CA ASN A 278 14.96 -20.30 5.25
C ASN A 278 13.91 -20.31 6.38
N GLU A 279 13.10 -21.36 6.52
CA GLU A 279 12.03 -21.48 7.54
C GLU A 279 12.55 -21.68 8.98
N VAL A 280 13.84 -22.02 9.15
CA VAL A 280 14.45 -22.42 10.44
C VAL A 280 15.48 -21.40 10.95
N LEU A 281 15.27 -20.11 10.66
CA LEU A 281 16.08 -19.02 11.25
C LEU A 281 15.50 -18.52 12.57
#